data_AF-A0A6L7ZUX9-F1
#
_entry.id   AF-A0A6L7ZUX9-F1
#
_cell.length_a   1.000
_cell.length_b   1.000
_cell.length_c   1.000
_cell.angle_alpha   90.00
_cell.angle_beta   90.00
_cell.angle_gamma   90.00
#
_symmetry.space_group_name_H-M   'P 1'
#
loop_
_entity.id
_entity.type
_entity.pdbx_description
1 polymer ?
#
loop_
_entity_poly.entity_id
_entity_poly.type
_entity_poly.pdbx_seq_one_letter_code
_entity_poly.pdbx_strand_id
1 'polypeptide(L)' 'TFTNRLVRFIAWNMPYHVEHHVYPAVPFHRLPAFHAVLRDRLSVTADGYRAATQATTGAILRGEA' A
#
# COMPACT_ATOMS: atom_id res chain seq x y z
N THR A 1 0.72 1.07 0.90
CA THR A 1 0.59 2.19 1.85
C THR A 1 -0.30 1.77 3.00
N PHE A 2 0.22 1.78 4.23
CA PHE A 2 -0.58 1.42 5.40
C PHE A 2 -1.49 2.57 5.78
N THR A 3 -2.79 2.32 5.84
CA THR A 3 -3.78 3.35 6.19
C THR A 3 -4.80 2.80 7.17
N ASN A 4 -5.56 3.69 7.80
CA ASN A 4 -6.52 3.33 8.84
C ASN A 4 -7.73 2.54 8.28
N ARG A 5 -8.52 1.95 9.19
CA ARG A 5 -9.69 1.13 8.84
C ARG A 5 -10.75 1.88 8.04
N LEU A 6 -10.95 3.17 8.31
CA LEU A 6 -11.92 4.01 7.61
C LEU A 6 -11.54 4.17 6.13
N VAL A 7 -10.28 4.49 5.86
CA VAL A 7 -9.78 4.62 4.48
C VAL A 7 -9.83 3.28 3.76
N ARG A 8 -9.47 2.16 4.43
CA ARG A 8 -9.60 0.83 3.82
C ARG A 8 -11.06 0.47 3.49
N PHE A 9 -12.01 0.90 4.31
CA PHE A 9 -13.43 0.68 4.02
C PHE A 9 -13.89 1.50 2.80
N ILE A 10 -13.63 2.80 2.80
CA ILE A 10 -14.03 3.72 1.71
C ILE A 10 -13.35 3.32 0.39
N ALA A 11 -12.07 2.95 0.45
CA ALA A 11 -11.29 2.55 -0.72
C ALA A 11 -11.40 1.04 -1.03
N TRP A 12 -12.34 0.30 -0.44
CA TRP A 12 -12.57 -1.11 -0.74
C TRP A 12 -11.29 -1.98 -0.67
N ASN A 13 -10.49 -1.82 0.40
CA ASN A 13 -9.19 -2.46 0.60
C ASN A 13 -8.13 -2.21 -0.51
N MET A 14 -8.35 -1.27 -1.44
CA MET A 14 -7.36 -0.89 -2.46
C MET A 14 -6.01 -0.36 -1.94
N PRO A 15 -5.85 0.10 -0.69
CA PRO A 15 -4.51 0.40 -0.15
C PRO A 15 -3.54 -0.80 -0.17
N TYR A 16 -4.04 -2.03 -0.32
CA TYR A 16 -3.28 -3.25 -0.67
C TYR A 16 -3.07 -3.37 -2.20
N HIS A 17 -2.69 -2.27 -2.84
CA HIS A 17 -2.64 -2.15 -4.30
C HIS A 17 -1.58 -3.07 -4.92
N VAL A 18 -0.40 -3.14 -4.28
CA VAL A 18 0.69 -4.01 -4.74
C VAL A 18 0.25 -5.46 -4.67
N GLU A 19 -0.38 -5.86 -3.58
CA GLU A 19 -0.89 -7.22 -3.38
C GLU A 19 -1.96 -7.58 -4.41
N HIS A 20 -2.85 -6.64 -4.75
CA HIS A 20 -3.82 -6.84 -5.82
C HIS A 20 -3.14 -7.05 -7.18
N HIS A 21 -2.10 -6.28 -7.51
CA HIS A 21 -1.37 -6.45 -8.77
C HIS A 21 -0.50 -7.72 -8.82
N VAL A 22 0.04 -8.15 -7.67
CA VAL A 22 0.80 -9.41 -7.57
C VAL A 22 -0.10 -10.62 -7.82
N TYR A 23 -1.34 -10.60 -7.33
CA TYR A 23 -2.29 -11.69 -7.56
C TYR A 23 -3.74 -11.19 -7.66
N PRO A 24 -4.17 -10.75 -8.87
CA PRO A 24 -5.49 -10.12 -9.09
C PRO A 24 -6.69 -11.01 -8.80
N ALA A 25 -6.49 -12.33 -8.76
CA ALA A 25 -7.53 -13.30 -8.44
C ALA A 25 -7.97 -13.29 -6.97
N VAL A 26 -7.20 -12.67 -6.06
CA VAL A 26 -7.62 -12.51 -4.65
C VAL A 26 -8.74 -11.47 -4.56
N PRO A 27 -9.92 -11.84 -4.02
CA PRO A 27 -11.01 -10.89 -3.80
C PRO A 27 -10.60 -9.78 -2.81
N PHE A 28 -11.12 -8.56 -3.02
CA PHE A 28 -10.79 -7.39 -2.21
C PHE A 28 -10.98 -7.56 -0.69
N HIS A 29 -11.97 -8.32 -0.26
CA HIS A 29 -12.22 -8.59 1.16
C HIS A 29 -11.18 -9.54 1.77
N ARG A 30 -10.42 -10.29 0.95
CA ARG A 30 -9.33 -11.19 1.36
C ARG A 30 -7.95 -10.54 1.26
N LEU A 31 -7.81 -9.38 0.63
CA LEU A 31 -6.54 -8.64 0.57
C LEU A 31 -5.88 -8.42 1.94
N PRO A 32 -6.59 -8.12 3.04
CA PRO A 32 -5.96 -8.02 4.37
C PRO A 32 -5.32 -9.34 4.84
N ALA A 33 -5.95 -10.48 4.54
CA ALA A 33 -5.41 -11.79 4.88
C ALA A 33 -4.21 -12.14 3.99
N PHE A 34 -4.27 -11.80 2.71
CA PHE A 34 -3.17 -11.99 1.77
C PHE A 34 -1.96 -11.11 2.11
N HIS A 35 -2.21 -9.89 2.59
CA HIS A 35 -1.17 -9.01 3.10
C HIS A 35 -0.36 -9.67 4.23
N ALA A 36 -0.99 -10.42 5.15
CA ALA A 36 -0.26 -11.11 6.21
C ALA A 36 0.75 -12.15 5.68
N VAL A 37 0.52 -12.70 4.49
CA VAL A 37 1.43 -13.64 3.82
C VAL A 37 2.56 -12.91 3.08
N LEU A 38 2.24 -11.77 2.46
CA LEU A 38 3.18 -11.02 1.62
C LEU A 38 3.97 -9.93 2.35
N ARG A 39 3.59 -9.56 3.58
CA ARG A 39 4.14 -8.41 4.30
C ARG A 39 5.67 -8.38 4.34
N ASP A 40 6.31 -9.53 4.53
CA ASP A 40 7.78 -9.65 4.65
C ASP A 40 8.49 -9.63 3.28
N ARG A 41 7.73 -9.61 2.19
CA ARG A 41 8.21 -9.53 0.80
C ARG A 41 8.01 -8.15 0.19
N LEU A 42 7.36 -7.22 0.90
CA LEU A 42 7.15 -5.85 0.42
C LEU A 42 8.46 -5.06 0.53
N SER A 43 8.98 -4.59 -0.61
CA SER A 43 10.24 -3.85 -0.68
C SER A 43 10.12 -2.40 -0.23
N VAL A 44 9.00 -1.75 -0.55
CA VAL A 44 8.74 -0.35 -0.24
C VAL A 44 7.37 -0.23 0.40
N THR A 45 7.35 0.28 1.63
CA THR A 45 6.12 0.54 2.37
C THR A 45 6.15 1.94 2.96
N ALA A 46 4.98 2.48 3.28
CA ALA A 46 4.84 3.80 3.89
C ALA A 46 3.69 3.78 4.89
N ASP A 47 3.93 4.39 6.05
CA ASP A 47 2.96 4.56 7.13
C ASP A 47 2.04 5.76 6.84
N GLY A 48 1.07 5.51 5.98
CA GLY A 48 0.07 6.48 5.58
C GLY A 48 0.44 7.26 4.33
N TYR A 49 -0.58 7.93 3.78
CA TYR A 49 -0.43 8.75 2.58
C TYR A 49 0.49 9.95 2.81
N ARG A 50 0.49 10.54 4.01
CA ARG A 50 1.40 11.65 4.34
C ARG A 50 2.86 11.23 4.20
N ALA A 51 3.24 10.10 4.81
CA ALA A 51 4.61 9.59 4.74
C ALA A 51 4.99 9.26 3.29
N ALA A 52 4.08 8.63 2.54
CA ALA A 52 4.29 8.34 1.12
C ALA A 52 4.52 9.64 0.32
N THR A 53 3.65 10.65 0.47
CA THR A 53 3.78 11.94 -0.23
C THR A 53 5.08 12.65 0.14
N GLN A 54 5.45 12.69 1.42
CA GLN A 54 6.70 13.33 1.87
C GLN A 54 7.93 12.62 1.28
N ALA A 55 7.95 11.28 1.27
CA ALA A 55 9.04 10.51 0.69
C ALA A 55 9.17 10.75 -0.82
N THR A 56 8.05 10.66 -1.55
CA THR A 56 8.03 10.86 -3.01
C THR A 56 8.40 12.28 -3.39
N THR A 57 7.79 13.30 -2.78
CA THR A 57 8.14 14.70 -3.06
C THR A 57 9.58 15.00 -2.68
N GLY A 58 10.07 14.47 -1.55
CA GLY A 58 11.46 14.61 -1.15
C GLY A 58 12.44 14.01 -2.17
N ALA A 59 12.17 12.80 -2.66
CA ALA A 59 12.99 12.15 -3.68
C ALA A 59 13.01 12.94 -4.99
N ILE A 60 11.86 13.43 -5.43
CA ILE A 60 11.73 14.29 -6.62
C ILE A 60 12.57 15.57 -6.45
N LEU A 61 12.45 16.26 -5.31
CA LEU A 61 13.18 17.51 -5.05
C LEU A 61 14.70 17.31 -4.95
N ARG A 62 15.17 16.10 -4.60
CA ARG A 62 16.60 15.74 -4.56
C ARG A 62 17.12 15.17 -5.88
N GLY A 63 16.26 14.94 -6.88
CA GLY A 63 16.65 14.31 -8.14
C GLY A 63 16.98 12.81 -8.02
N GLU A 64 16.39 12.14 -7.03
CA GLU A 64 16.60 10.71 -6.72
C GLU A 64 15.48 9.81 -7.25
N ALA A 65 14.51 10.40 -7.98
CA ALA A 65 13.31 9.73 -8.49
C ALA A 65 13.52 9.08 -9.86
#